data_AF-A0A0C3QYU6-F1
#
_entry.id   AF-A0A0C3QYU6-F1
#
_cell.length_a   1.000
_cell.length_b   1.000
_cell.length_c   1.000
_cell.angle_alpha   90.00
_cell.angle_beta   90.00
_cell.angle_gamma   90.00
#
_symmetry.space_group_name_H-M   'P 1'
#
loop_
_entity.id
_entity.type
_entity.pdbx_description
1 polymer ?
#
loop_
_entity_poly.entity_id
_entity_poly.type
_entity_poly.pdbx_seq_one_letter_code
_entity_poly.pdbx_strand_id
1 'polypeptide(L)'
;MNDSKPKTPNPPFKENENDVESTTNEQDSLDAARYVATAVLQQGLDFCKNTLGDEEQLIYHSKLLPGSTIGKHLRHARDHFHLLVHALSQPPPYVLSYDTRTRDTPMERSLQAAIESLQTSIDELNAIFSPEVAAASGSLEHGGRPKLTNDTPITLHAVTPFPQILQTSLGRELWFVALHAIHHYAVVRMLAGELKLDVDETFGVAPSTLQYRAGEAPAIPEKAKI
;
A
#
# COMPACT_ATOMS: atom_id res chain seq x y z
N MET A 1 26.62 -45.78 34.07
CA MET A 1 25.98 -44.71 34.85
C MET A 1 26.54 -43.38 34.39
N ASN A 2 25.75 -42.57 33.69
CA ASN A 2 26.14 -41.22 33.28
C ASN A 2 24.99 -40.32 33.70
N ASP A 3 25.20 -39.54 34.76
CA ASP A 3 24.20 -38.70 35.40
C ASP A 3 23.90 -37.46 34.56
N SER A 4 22.76 -37.47 33.88
CA SER A 4 22.18 -36.29 33.24
C SER A 4 21.49 -35.41 34.29
N LYS A 5 22.12 -34.29 34.67
CA LYS A 5 21.46 -33.24 35.46
C LYS A 5 20.29 -32.62 34.67
N PRO A 6 19.15 -32.31 35.31
CA PRO A 6 18.03 -31.66 34.65
C PRO A 6 18.33 -30.17 34.40
N LYS A 7 18.04 -29.70 33.17
CA LYS A 7 18.04 -28.28 32.78
C LYS A 7 16.98 -27.54 33.58
N THR A 8 17.36 -26.45 34.23
CA THR A 8 16.44 -25.49 34.85
C THR A 8 15.55 -24.81 33.79
N PRO A 9 14.26 -24.58 34.07
CA PRO A 9 13.39 -23.86 33.13
C PRO A 9 13.81 -22.39 33.06
N ASN A 10 13.72 -21.81 31.86
CA ASN A 10 13.92 -20.38 31.64
C ASN A 10 12.94 -19.56 32.50
N PRO A 11 13.37 -18.42 33.06
CA PRO A 11 12.46 -17.54 33.78
C PRO A 11 11.37 -17.00 32.83
N PRO A 12 10.16 -16.74 33.33
CA PRO A 12 9.10 -16.16 32.52
C PRO A 12 9.54 -14.78 32.01
N PHE A 13 9.21 -14.49 30.75
CA PHE A 13 9.31 -13.15 30.16
C PHE A 13 8.61 -12.17 31.10
N LYS A 14 9.35 -11.21 31.65
CA LYS A 14 8.76 -10.05 32.32
C LYS A 14 8.30 -9.10 31.22
N GLU A 15 7.00 -9.03 30.99
CA GLU A 15 6.39 -7.91 30.28
C GLU A 15 6.73 -6.64 31.07
N ASN A 16 7.48 -5.75 30.43
CA ASN A 16 7.78 -4.44 30.98
C ASN A 16 6.56 -3.56 30.66
N GLU A 17 5.63 -3.42 31.63
CA GLU A 17 4.51 -2.47 31.62
C GLU A 17 5.03 -1.02 31.72
N ASN A 18 5.79 -0.59 30.74
CA ASN A 18 6.04 0.82 30.46
C ASN A 18 5.66 1.04 29.00
N ASP A 19 4.36 0.95 28.73
CA ASP A 19 3.75 1.50 27.53
C ASP A 19 4.03 3.00 27.55
N VAL A 20 5.07 3.39 26.82
CA VAL A 20 5.24 4.77 26.40
C VAL A 20 4.06 5.05 25.49
N GLU A 21 3.07 5.74 26.02
CA GLU A 21 2.00 6.39 25.27
C GLU A 21 2.68 7.39 24.32
N SER A 22 3.13 6.88 23.18
CA SER A 22 3.66 7.67 22.09
C SER A 22 2.46 8.41 21.51
N THR A 23 2.27 9.65 21.96
CA THR A 23 1.35 10.60 21.36
C THR A 23 1.90 10.99 19.99
N THR A 24 1.90 10.06 19.03
CA THR A 24 1.94 10.44 17.62
C THR A 24 0.70 11.29 17.37
N ASN A 25 0.90 12.59 17.15
CA ASN A 25 -0.16 13.49 16.71
C ASN A 25 -0.90 12.85 15.53
N GLU A 26 -2.23 12.84 15.55
CA GLU A 26 -3.06 12.19 14.51
C GLU A 26 -2.72 12.69 13.10
N GLN A 27 -2.35 13.96 12.97
CA GLN A 27 -1.90 14.53 11.71
C GLN A 27 -0.57 13.92 11.25
N ASP A 28 0.39 13.76 12.17
CA ASP A 28 1.70 13.15 11.89
C ASP A 28 1.53 11.68 11.49
N SER A 29 0.56 10.98 12.08
CA SER A 29 0.22 9.59 11.74
C SER A 29 -0.37 9.47 10.32
N LEU A 30 -1.31 10.35 9.94
CA LEU A 30 -1.87 10.36 8.59
C LEU A 30 -0.82 10.75 7.54
N ASP A 31 0.04 11.72 7.86
CA ASP A 31 1.14 12.14 6.99
C ASP A 31 2.16 11.00 6.79
N ALA A 32 2.43 10.21 7.84
CA ALA A 32 3.25 9.01 7.74
C ALA A 32 2.58 7.93 6.86
N ALA A 33 1.28 7.68 7.03
CA ALA A 33 0.54 6.73 6.20
C ALA A 33 0.52 7.15 4.73
N ARG A 34 0.35 8.46 4.46
CA ARG A 34 0.46 9.04 3.12
C ARG A 34 1.86 8.85 2.55
N TYR A 35 2.90 9.16 3.31
CA TYR A 35 4.28 8.97 2.87
C TYR A 35 4.55 7.52 2.44
N VAL A 36 4.10 6.55 3.26
CA VAL A 36 4.21 5.13 2.94
C VAL A 36 3.46 4.78 1.66
N ALA A 37 2.20 5.20 1.54
CA ALA A 37 1.38 4.97 0.35
C ALA A 37 2.04 5.52 -0.93
N THR A 38 2.55 6.75 -0.89
CA THR A 38 3.25 7.38 -2.03
C THR A 38 4.54 6.63 -2.37
N ALA A 39 5.34 6.24 -1.37
CA ALA A 39 6.60 5.52 -1.62
C ALA A 39 6.36 4.12 -2.19
N VAL A 40 5.31 3.42 -1.75
CA VAL A 40 4.92 2.13 -2.33
C VAL A 40 4.53 2.30 -3.81
N LEU A 41 3.70 3.28 -4.16
CA LEU A 41 3.41 3.56 -5.58
C LEU A 41 4.69 3.89 -6.38
N GLN A 42 5.62 4.63 -5.77
CA GLN A 42 6.91 4.95 -6.37
C GLN A 42 7.75 3.70 -6.66
N GLN A 43 7.75 2.69 -5.79
CA GLN A 43 8.42 1.41 -6.07
C GLN A 43 7.90 0.77 -7.37
N GLY A 44 6.58 0.76 -7.57
CA GLY A 44 5.98 0.25 -8.80
C GLY A 44 6.40 1.05 -10.03
N LEU A 45 6.46 2.38 -9.91
CA LEU A 45 6.87 3.28 -10.98
C LEU A 45 8.35 3.08 -11.35
N ASP A 46 9.22 2.98 -10.34
CA ASP A 46 10.65 2.76 -10.50
C ASP A 46 10.94 1.38 -11.09
N PHE A 47 10.20 0.35 -10.68
CA PHE A 47 10.27 -0.97 -11.30
C PHE A 47 9.95 -0.91 -12.80
N CYS A 48 8.87 -0.20 -13.20
CA CYS A 48 8.55 -0.01 -14.61
C CYS A 48 9.65 0.75 -15.37
N LYS A 49 10.23 1.81 -14.78
CA LYS A 49 11.21 2.66 -15.45
C LYS A 49 12.61 2.03 -15.54
N ASN A 50 13.01 1.29 -14.51
CA ASN A 50 14.40 0.90 -14.30
C ASN A 50 14.65 -0.61 -14.49
N THR A 51 13.61 -1.44 -14.38
CA THR A 51 13.74 -2.91 -14.46
C THR A 51 13.14 -3.48 -15.74
N LEU A 52 11.99 -2.98 -16.18
CA LEU A 52 11.37 -3.44 -17.42
C LEU A 52 12.04 -2.80 -18.64
N GLY A 53 12.40 -3.62 -19.61
CA GLY A 53 13.02 -3.20 -20.88
C GLY A 53 12.16 -3.48 -22.11
N ASP A 54 11.11 -4.30 -21.97
CA ASP A 54 10.24 -4.72 -23.06
C ASP A 54 8.79 -4.92 -22.56
N GLU A 55 7.81 -4.52 -23.37
CA GLU A 55 6.39 -4.71 -23.12
C GLU A 55 6.00 -6.20 -23.05
N GLU A 56 6.73 -7.10 -23.73
CA GLU A 56 6.50 -8.54 -23.62
C GLU A 56 6.64 -9.07 -22.18
N GLN A 57 7.45 -8.40 -21.35
CA GLN A 57 7.65 -8.76 -19.95
C GLN A 57 6.39 -8.52 -19.10
N LEU A 58 5.55 -7.52 -19.46
CA LEU A 58 4.30 -7.23 -18.76
C LEU A 58 3.26 -8.33 -18.95
N ILE A 59 3.26 -8.96 -20.13
CA ILE A 59 2.31 -10.00 -20.52
C ILE A 59 2.85 -11.42 -20.37
N TYR A 60 4.08 -11.56 -19.88
CA TYR A 60 4.66 -12.86 -19.57
C TYR A 60 3.76 -13.64 -18.61
N HIS A 61 3.36 -14.83 -19.05
CA HIS A 61 2.60 -15.75 -18.23
C HIS A 61 3.54 -16.60 -17.37
N SER A 62 3.36 -16.49 -16.06
CA SER A 62 4.11 -17.30 -15.09
C SER A 62 3.98 -18.79 -15.37
N LYS A 63 5.10 -19.51 -15.21
CA LYS A 63 5.13 -20.97 -15.19
C LYS A 63 4.68 -21.54 -13.86
N LEU A 64 4.80 -20.77 -12.78
CA LEU A 64 4.52 -21.21 -11.40
C LEU A 64 3.13 -20.77 -10.91
N LEU A 65 2.59 -19.67 -11.46
CA LEU A 65 1.33 -19.06 -11.08
C LEU A 65 0.41 -18.90 -12.31
N PRO A 66 -0.34 -19.95 -12.71
CA PRO A 66 -1.19 -19.91 -13.89
C PRO A 66 -2.12 -18.69 -13.94
N GLY A 67 -2.11 -17.98 -15.07
CA GLY A 67 -2.94 -16.78 -15.29
C GLY A 67 -2.36 -15.47 -14.76
N SER A 68 -1.27 -15.50 -14.00
CA SER A 68 -0.55 -14.34 -13.48
C SER A 68 0.40 -13.74 -14.53
N THR A 69 0.46 -12.40 -14.57
CA THR A 69 1.43 -11.62 -15.33
C THR A 69 1.84 -10.38 -14.53
N ILE A 70 3.00 -9.78 -14.85
CA ILE A 70 3.48 -8.57 -14.18
C ILE A 70 2.46 -7.44 -14.33
N GLY A 71 2.00 -7.18 -15.56
CA GLY A 71 1.04 -6.12 -15.86
C GLY A 71 -0.26 -6.24 -15.06
N LYS A 72 -0.81 -7.45 -14.92
CA LYS A 72 -2.04 -7.69 -14.14
C LYS A 72 -1.88 -7.35 -12.66
N HIS A 73 -0.73 -7.67 -12.07
CA HIS A 73 -0.46 -7.40 -10.66
C HIS A 73 -0.16 -5.92 -10.40
N LEU A 74 0.61 -5.27 -11.28
CA LEU A 74 0.84 -3.83 -11.21
C LEU A 74 -0.47 -3.06 -11.31
N ARG A 75 -1.33 -3.40 -12.30
CA ARG A 75 -2.67 -2.81 -12.43
C ARG A 75 -3.50 -3.06 -11.18
N HIS A 76 -3.57 -4.30 -10.70
CA HIS A 76 -4.40 -4.63 -9.54
C HIS A 76 -4.02 -3.85 -8.28
N ALA A 77 -2.72 -3.73 -8.00
CA ALA A 77 -2.21 -2.91 -6.90
C ALA A 77 -2.59 -1.44 -7.07
N ARG A 78 -2.35 -0.87 -8.26
CA ARG A 78 -2.68 0.53 -8.59
C ARG A 78 -4.18 0.82 -8.49
N ASP A 79 -5.04 -0.09 -8.95
CA ASP A 79 -6.49 0.11 -8.96
C ASP A 79 -7.06 0.32 -7.55
N HIS A 80 -6.48 -0.31 -6.53
CA HIS A 80 -6.90 -0.11 -5.14
C HIS A 80 -6.65 1.32 -4.67
N PHE A 81 -5.49 1.90 -5.00
CA PHE A 81 -5.23 3.32 -4.75
C PHE A 81 -6.20 4.21 -5.50
N HIS A 82 -6.38 3.96 -6.80
CA HIS A 82 -7.28 4.76 -7.64
C HIS A 82 -8.72 4.75 -7.11
N LEU A 83 -9.26 3.58 -6.73
CA LEU A 83 -10.62 3.45 -6.19
C LEU A 83 -10.77 4.16 -4.84
N LEU A 84 -9.77 4.08 -3.96
CA LEU A 84 -9.76 4.80 -2.69
C LEU A 84 -9.74 6.32 -2.92
N VAL A 85 -8.82 6.81 -3.75
CA VAL A 85 -8.68 8.24 -4.05
C VAL A 85 -9.93 8.77 -4.75
N HIS A 86 -10.52 8.00 -5.66
CA HIS A 86 -11.77 8.34 -6.32
C HIS A 86 -12.94 8.46 -5.33
N ALA A 87 -13.12 7.48 -4.43
CA ALA A 87 -14.16 7.54 -3.40
C ALA A 87 -14.01 8.79 -2.52
N LEU A 88 -12.75 9.11 -2.16
CA LEU A 88 -12.42 10.26 -1.34
C LEU A 88 -12.59 11.60 -2.06
N SER A 89 -12.45 11.66 -3.39
CA SER A 89 -12.65 12.89 -4.16
C SER A 89 -14.12 13.27 -4.35
N GLN A 90 -15.06 12.35 -4.05
CA GLN A 90 -16.49 12.65 -4.04
C GLN A 90 -16.92 13.40 -2.77
N PRO A 91 -18.07 14.10 -2.77
CA PRO A 91 -18.65 14.62 -1.53
C PRO A 91 -19.00 13.50 -0.55
N PRO A 92 -18.92 13.73 0.78
CA PRO A 92 -19.37 12.75 1.77
C PRO A 92 -20.89 12.50 1.66
N PRO A 93 -21.39 11.32 2.08
CA PRO A 93 -20.65 10.22 2.71
C PRO A 93 -19.73 9.47 1.73
N TYR A 94 -18.54 9.09 2.18
CA TYR A 94 -17.57 8.35 1.37
C TYR A 94 -17.97 6.88 1.25
N VAL A 95 -18.16 6.43 0.01
CA VAL A 95 -18.50 5.03 -0.31
C VAL A 95 -17.43 4.44 -1.20
N LEU A 96 -16.85 3.33 -0.76
CA LEU A 96 -15.75 2.64 -1.43
C LEU A 96 -16.17 1.24 -1.88
N SER A 97 -15.71 0.81 -3.05
CA SER A 97 -15.84 -0.57 -3.50
C SER A 97 -14.62 -0.98 -4.32
N TYR A 98 -13.82 -1.91 -3.79
CA TYR A 98 -12.66 -2.49 -4.47
C TYR A 98 -13.05 -3.50 -5.56
N ASP A 99 -14.30 -3.95 -5.58
CA ASP A 99 -14.81 -4.87 -6.60
C ASP A 99 -15.13 -4.16 -7.93
N THR A 100 -15.09 -2.83 -7.95
CA THR A 100 -15.32 -2.04 -9.15
C THR A 100 -14.24 -2.35 -10.18
N ARG A 101 -14.65 -2.83 -11.36
CA ARG A 101 -13.73 -3.21 -12.44
C ARG A 101 -13.68 -2.13 -13.52
N THR A 102 -12.49 -1.58 -13.72
CA THR A 102 -12.17 -0.81 -14.93
C THR A 102 -12.05 -1.79 -16.11
N ARG A 103 -12.71 -1.48 -17.23
CA ARG A 103 -12.57 -2.22 -18.49
C ARG A 103 -11.52 -1.53 -19.34
N ASP A 104 -10.80 -2.32 -20.14
CA ASP A 104 -9.73 -1.87 -21.04
C ASP A 104 -8.58 -1.16 -20.32
N THR A 105 -7.53 -1.92 -19.99
CA THR A 105 -6.43 -1.44 -19.15
C THR A 105 -5.11 -1.53 -19.90
N PRO A 106 -4.76 -0.49 -20.69
CA PRO A 106 -3.51 -0.45 -21.46
C PRO A 106 -2.26 -0.73 -20.62
N MET A 107 -2.27 -0.35 -19.34
CA MET A 107 -1.20 -0.62 -18.36
C MET A 107 -0.82 -2.10 -18.24
N GLU A 108 -1.71 -3.05 -18.56
CA GLU A 108 -1.34 -4.48 -18.50
C GLU A 108 -0.41 -4.91 -19.64
N ARG A 109 -0.31 -4.12 -20.71
CA ARG A 109 0.36 -4.49 -21.96
C ARG A 109 1.31 -3.43 -22.50
N SER A 110 1.15 -2.17 -22.10
CA SER A 110 2.02 -1.07 -22.51
C SER A 110 2.80 -0.52 -21.33
N LEU A 111 4.11 -0.47 -21.49
CA LEU A 111 5.02 0.02 -20.46
C LEU A 111 4.81 1.51 -20.21
N GLN A 112 4.63 2.29 -21.28
CA GLN A 112 4.35 3.71 -21.17
C GLN A 112 3.03 3.96 -20.42
N ALA A 113 1.97 3.22 -20.78
CA ALA A 113 0.68 3.34 -20.08
C ALA A 113 0.77 2.94 -18.61
N ALA A 114 1.64 1.98 -18.25
CA ALA A 114 1.88 1.59 -16.86
C ALA A 114 2.59 2.69 -16.07
N ILE A 115 3.62 3.29 -16.65
CA ILE A 115 4.35 4.43 -16.08
C ILE A 115 3.42 5.61 -15.84
N GLU A 116 2.64 6.01 -16.85
CA GLU A 116 1.68 7.11 -16.75
C GLU A 116 0.59 6.83 -15.70
N SER A 117 0.09 5.59 -15.66
CA SER A 117 -0.92 5.15 -14.70
C SER A 117 -0.45 5.26 -13.25
N LEU A 118 0.78 4.83 -12.97
CA LEU A 118 1.37 4.88 -11.64
C LEU A 118 1.70 6.33 -11.24
N GLN A 119 2.29 7.11 -12.13
CA GLN A 119 2.55 8.53 -11.90
C GLN A 119 1.26 9.30 -11.61
N THR A 120 0.22 9.11 -12.42
CA THR A 120 -1.09 9.73 -12.18
C THR A 120 -1.64 9.37 -10.82
N SER A 121 -1.50 8.11 -10.39
CA SER A 121 -2.00 7.68 -9.08
C SER A 121 -1.24 8.33 -7.92
N ILE A 122 0.07 8.55 -8.08
CA ILE A 122 0.90 9.30 -7.12
C ILE A 122 0.42 10.75 -7.03
N ASP A 123 0.19 11.39 -8.18
CA ASP A 123 -0.22 12.78 -8.28
C ASP A 123 -1.62 12.98 -7.68
N GLU A 124 -2.58 12.12 -8.01
CA GLU A 124 -3.94 12.12 -7.47
C GLU A 124 -3.94 11.92 -5.94
N LEU A 125 -3.15 10.96 -5.44
CA LEU A 125 -3.00 10.73 -4.01
C LEU A 125 -2.46 11.97 -3.31
N ASN A 126 -1.43 12.61 -3.86
CA ASN A 126 -0.86 13.82 -3.26
C ASN A 126 -1.83 15.00 -3.31
N ALA A 127 -2.60 15.13 -4.38
CA ALA A 127 -3.56 16.21 -4.57
C ALA A 127 -4.68 16.18 -3.53
N ILE A 128 -5.21 15.00 -3.18
CA ILE A 128 -6.31 14.92 -2.19
C ILE A 128 -5.91 15.34 -0.77
N PHE A 129 -4.61 15.44 -0.49
CA PHE A 129 -4.04 15.93 0.76
C PHE A 129 -3.39 17.31 0.62
N SER A 130 -3.56 18.01 -0.52
CA SER A 130 -2.94 19.32 -0.71
C SER A 130 -3.64 20.40 0.14
N PRO A 131 -2.90 21.42 0.62
CA PRO A 131 -3.49 22.54 1.37
C PRO A 131 -4.55 23.30 0.56
N GLU A 132 -4.42 23.34 -0.76
CA GLU A 132 -5.36 24.01 -1.67
C GLU A 132 -6.72 23.30 -1.69
N VAL A 133 -6.70 21.97 -1.76
CA VAL A 133 -7.91 21.14 -1.63
C VAL A 133 -8.48 21.28 -0.21
N ALA A 134 -7.64 21.30 0.82
CA ALA A 134 -8.04 21.50 2.21
C ALA A 134 -8.54 22.93 2.53
N ALA A 135 -8.20 23.93 1.71
CA ALA A 135 -8.68 25.31 1.85
C ALA A 135 -10.02 25.53 1.12
N ALA A 136 -10.19 24.94 -0.07
CA ALA A 136 -11.49 24.89 -0.77
C ALA A 136 -12.58 24.13 0.03
N SER A 137 -12.12 23.29 0.95
CA SER A 137 -12.87 22.50 1.90
C SER A 137 -13.50 23.31 3.07
N GLY A 138 -13.19 24.59 3.20
CA GLY A 138 -13.38 25.37 4.44
C GLY A 138 -14.76 25.97 4.74
N SER A 139 -15.84 25.62 4.03
CA SER A 139 -17.18 26.07 4.44
C SER A 139 -18.23 25.00 4.16
N LEU A 140 -18.69 24.34 5.24
CA LEU A 140 -19.76 23.33 5.22
C LEU A 140 -21.09 23.90 4.66
N GLU A 141 -21.21 25.22 4.64
CA GLU A 141 -22.40 25.95 4.24
C GLU A 141 -22.53 26.07 2.70
N HIS A 142 -21.45 25.81 1.94
CA HIS A 142 -21.40 25.97 0.48
C HIS A 142 -20.69 24.83 -0.27
N GLY A 143 -20.62 23.62 0.30
CA GLY A 143 -20.12 22.44 -0.42
C GLY A 143 -18.60 22.23 -0.37
N GLY A 144 -17.92 22.78 0.65
CA GLY A 144 -16.55 22.39 0.95
C GLY A 144 -16.47 20.93 1.43
N ARG A 145 -15.40 20.22 1.02
CA ARG A 145 -15.09 18.87 1.51
C ARG A 145 -14.64 18.93 2.99
N PRO A 146 -14.94 17.96 3.86
CA PRO A 146 -14.39 17.97 5.22
C PRO A 146 -12.87 17.77 5.23
N LYS A 147 -12.18 18.29 6.27
CA LYS A 147 -10.78 17.95 6.52
C LYS A 147 -10.65 16.43 6.68
N LEU A 148 -9.74 15.82 5.92
CA LEU A 148 -9.41 14.41 6.05
C LEU A 148 -8.52 14.18 7.29
N THR A 149 -8.84 13.12 8.02
CA THR A 149 -8.15 12.62 9.20
C THR A 149 -8.07 11.09 9.11
N ASN A 150 -7.24 10.45 9.93
CA ASN A 150 -7.19 8.98 10.00
C ASN A 150 -8.57 8.36 10.26
N ASP A 151 -9.41 9.02 11.06
CA ASP A 151 -10.74 8.54 11.44
C ASP A 151 -11.85 8.99 10.49
N THR A 152 -11.52 9.59 9.35
CA THR A 152 -12.52 9.95 8.35
C THR A 152 -13.31 8.71 7.93
N PRO A 153 -14.63 8.66 8.18
CA PRO A 153 -15.41 7.44 8.02
C PRO A 153 -15.64 7.12 6.55
N ILE A 154 -15.47 5.84 6.20
CA ILE A 154 -15.72 5.29 4.86
C ILE A 154 -16.65 4.09 5.02
N THR A 155 -17.68 4.01 4.18
CA THR A 155 -18.50 2.80 4.04
C THR A 155 -17.95 1.96 2.90
N LEU A 156 -17.42 0.78 3.21
CA LEU A 156 -16.90 -0.18 2.25
C LEU A 156 -18.00 -1.15 1.82
N HIS A 157 -18.30 -1.15 0.53
CA HIS A 157 -19.12 -2.17 -0.12
C HIS A 157 -18.21 -3.23 -0.73
N ALA A 158 -18.46 -4.49 -0.40
CA ALA A 158 -17.69 -5.62 -0.93
C ALA A 158 -18.63 -6.76 -1.33
N VAL A 159 -18.21 -7.61 -2.26
CA VAL A 159 -18.97 -8.76 -2.75
C VAL A 159 -18.04 -9.98 -2.84
N THR A 160 -18.13 -10.89 -1.87
CA THR A 160 -17.46 -12.21 -2.02
C THR A 160 -18.01 -13.30 -1.08
N PRO A 161 -18.78 -14.30 -1.57
CA PRO A 161 -19.63 -14.23 -2.76
C PRO A 161 -20.91 -13.40 -2.53
N PHE A 162 -21.14 -12.93 -1.30
CA PHE A 162 -22.33 -12.17 -0.91
C PHE A 162 -22.00 -10.69 -0.66
N PRO A 163 -22.93 -9.76 -0.93
CA PRO A 163 -22.75 -8.35 -0.58
C PRO A 163 -22.51 -8.16 0.92
N GLN A 164 -21.51 -7.34 1.25
CA GLN A 164 -21.16 -6.92 2.59
C GLN A 164 -21.08 -5.39 2.63
N ILE A 165 -21.49 -4.81 3.75
CA ILE A 165 -21.32 -3.39 4.05
C ILE A 165 -20.53 -3.30 5.35
N LEU A 166 -19.34 -2.72 5.27
CA LEU A 166 -18.40 -2.61 6.39
C LEU A 166 -18.11 -1.14 6.66
N GLN A 167 -17.96 -0.80 7.94
CA GLN A 167 -17.48 0.52 8.34
C GLN A 167 -15.96 0.46 8.51
N THR A 168 -15.29 1.46 7.96
CA THR A 168 -13.82 1.59 8.01
C THR A 168 -13.45 3.07 8.06
N SER A 169 -12.15 3.36 8.06
CA SER A 169 -11.61 4.73 8.13
C SER A 169 -10.54 4.97 7.07
N LEU A 170 -10.30 6.24 6.74
CA LEU A 170 -9.25 6.63 5.80
C LEU A 170 -7.89 6.04 6.16
N GLY A 171 -7.46 6.18 7.42
CA GLY A 171 -6.16 5.66 7.85
C GLY A 171 -6.06 4.14 7.66
N ARG A 172 -7.15 3.43 7.97
CA ARG A 172 -7.22 1.97 7.82
C ARG A 172 -7.15 1.52 6.36
N GLU A 173 -7.89 2.18 5.47
CA GLU A 173 -7.92 1.85 4.05
C GLU A 173 -6.65 2.28 3.32
N LEU A 174 -6.09 3.44 3.66
CA LEU A 174 -4.82 3.90 3.09
C LEU A 174 -3.67 2.94 3.43
N TRP A 175 -3.63 2.47 4.67
CA TRP A 175 -2.67 1.45 5.09
C TRP A 175 -2.92 0.10 4.39
N PHE A 176 -4.20 -0.29 4.24
CA PHE A 176 -4.58 -1.50 3.53
C PHE A 176 -4.08 -1.50 2.08
N VAL A 177 -4.36 -0.44 1.30
CA VAL A 177 -3.94 -0.39 -0.11
C VAL A 177 -2.42 -0.41 -0.27
N ALA A 178 -1.67 0.21 0.66
CA ALA A 178 -0.22 0.16 0.68
C ALA A 178 0.32 -1.26 0.92
N LEU A 179 -0.18 -1.95 1.95
CA LEU A 179 0.24 -3.33 2.23
C LEU A 179 -0.21 -4.31 1.15
N HIS A 180 -1.40 -4.11 0.58
CA HIS A 180 -1.92 -4.91 -0.53
C HIS A 180 -1.03 -4.75 -1.78
N ALA A 181 -0.58 -3.53 -2.07
CA ALA A 181 0.36 -3.30 -3.17
C ALA A 181 1.72 -3.94 -2.91
N ILE A 182 2.27 -3.86 -1.69
CA ILE A 182 3.51 -4.57 -1.32
C ILE A 182 3.35 -6.09 -1.53
N HIS A 183 2.20 -6.67 -1.14
CA HIS A 183 1.90 -8.08 -1.40
C HIS A 183 1.94 -8.41 -2.89
N HIS A 184 1.35 -7.57 -3.75
CA HIS A 184 1.41 -7.76 -5.20
C HIS A 184 2.80 -7.52 -5.78
N TYR A 185 3.60 -6.60 -5.25
CA TYR A 185 4.98 -6.41 -5.67
C TYR A 185 5.87 -7.59 -5.30
N ALA A 186 5.60 -8.30 -4.20
CA ALA A 186 6.26 -9.57 -3.92
C ALA A 186 5.96 -10.63 -5.00
N VAL A 187 4.74 -10.67 -5.53
CA VAL A 187 4.39 -11.53 -6.67
C VAL A 187 5.07 -11.07 -7.96
N VAL A 188 5.08 -9.76 -8.24
CA VAL A 188 5.83 -9.18 -9.37
C VAL A 188 7.31 -9.54 -9.31
N ARG A 189 7.92 -9.49 -8.13
CA ARG A 189 9.32 -9.89 -7.91
C ARG A 189 9.56 -11.35 -8.28
N MET A 190 8.65 -12.26 -7.93
CA MET A 190 8.76 -13.67 -8.33
C MET A 190 8.70 -13.83 -9.85
N LEU A 191 7.77 -13.13 -10.51
CA LEU A 191 7.63 -13.14 -11.98
C LEU A 191 8.88 -12.58 -12.68
N ALA A 192 9.40 -11.47 -12.17
CA ALA A 192 10.65 -10.88 -12.65
C ALA A 192 11.83 -11.85 -12.48
N GLY A 193 11.84 -12.65 -11.41
CA GLY A 193 12.79 -13.74 -11.20
C GLY A 193 12.70 -14.85 -12.25
N GLU A 194 11.49 -15.24 -12.69
CA GLU A 194 11.32 -16.20 -13.80
C GLU A 194 11.90 -15.68 -15.12
N LEU A 195 11.85 -14.36 -15.32
CA LEU A 195 12.42 -13.64 -16.45
C LEU A 195 13.89 -13.27 -16.27
N LYS A 196 14.49 -13.58 -15.11
CA LYS A 196 15.88 -13.22 -14.74
C LYS A 196 16.18 -11.72 -14.83
N LEU A 197 15.19 -10.89 -14.50
CA LEU A 197 15.37 -9.43 -14.43
C LEU A 197 16.13 -9.06 -13.16
N ASP A 198 16.89 -7.97 -13.23
CA ASP A 198 17.54 -7.38 -12.08
C ASP A 198 16.55 -6.49 -11.31
N VAL A 199 16.22 -6.91 -10.09
CA VAL A 199 15.19 -6.27 -9.26
C VAL A 199 15.84 -5.80 -7.98
N ASP A 200 15.57 -4.54 -7.60
CA ASP A 200 16.05 -3.98 -6.34
C ASP A 200 15.70 -4.90 -5.15
N GLU A 201 16.64 -5.06 -4.23
CA GLU A 201 16.50 -5.96 -3.10
C GLU A 201 15.35 -5.58 -2.15
N THR A 202 14.93 -4.32 -2.12
CA THR A 202 13.82 -3.82 -1.29
C THR A 202 12.46 -3.88 -1.97
N PHE A 203 12.41 -4.05 -3.30
CA PHE A 203 11.15 -4.09 -4.05
C PHE A 203 10.24 -5.22 -3.58
N GLY A 204 9.00 -4.86 -3.22
CA GLY A 204 8.00 -5.81 -2.72
C GLY A 204 8.33 -6.41 -1.35
N VAL A 205 9.23 -5.78 -0.58
CA VAL A 205 9.54 -6.18 0.80
C VAL A 205 8.81 -5.24 1.77
N ALA A 206 8.14 -5.82 2.78
CA ALA A 206 7.47 -5.03 3.80
C ALA A 206 8.47 -4.17 4.61
N PRO A 207 8.13 -2.90 4.94
CA PRO A 207 9.01 -2.01 5.70
C PRO A 207 9.48 -2.59 7.04
N SER A 208 8.62 -3.30 7.76
CA SER A 208 8.97 -3.97 9.02
C SER A 208 10.09 -5.01 8.85
N THR A 209 10.11 -5.72 7.72
CA THR A 209 11.17 -6.67 7.37
C THR A 209 12.48 -5.94 7.07
N LEU A 210 12.43 -4.78 6.42
CA LEU A 210 13.61 -3.95 6.16
C LEU A 210 14.20 -3.40 7.46
N GLN A 211 13.36 -2.90 8.37
CA GLN A 211 13.77 -2.44 9.70
C GLN A 211 14.45 -3.56 10.50
N TYR A 212 13.83 -4.75 10.53
CA TYR A 212 14.42 -5.92 11.20
C TYR A 212 15.79 -6.29 10.61
N ARG A 213 15.95 -6.25 9.27
CA ARG A 213 17.22 -6.54 8.59
C ARG A 213 18.30 -5.48 8.86
N ALA A 214 17.91 -4.22 9.06
CA ALA A 214 18.82 -3.14 9.40
C ALA A 214 19.37 -3.24 10.84
N GLY A 215 18.88 -4.20 11.64
CA GLY A 215 19.24 -4.30 13.06
C GLY A 215 18.60 -3.23 13.93
N GLU A 216 17.62 -2.50 13.39
CA GLU A 216 16.84 -1.52 14.12
C GLU A 216 15.66 -2.27 14.76
N ALA A 217 15.59 -2.27 16.10
CA ALA A 217 14.34 -2.56 16.81
C ALA A 217 13.23 -1.66 16.24
N PRO A 218 11.93 -2.02 16.31
CA PRO A 218 10.86 -1.17 15.78
C PRO A 218 10.87 0.18 16.50
N ALA A 219 11.60 1.13 15.93
CA ALA A 219 11.67 2.52 16.29
C ALA A 219 10.87 3.24 15.21
N ILE A 220 9.99 4.15 15.63
CA ILE A 220 9.24 5.02 14.73
C ILE A 220 10.28 5.79 13.91
N PRO A 221 10.46 5.50 12.60
CA PRO A 221 11.59 6.04 11.88
C PRO A 221 11.29 7.45 11.38
N GLU A 222 12.26 8.35 11.56
CA GLU A 222 12.33 9.59 10.79
C GLU A 222 12.69 9.22 9.34
N LYS A 223 11.67 8.96 8.52
CA LYS A 223 11.74 8.67 7.07
C LYS A 223 12.75 7.57 6.70
N ALA A 224 12.44 6.32 7.06
CA ALA A 224 13.15 5.16 6.53
C ALA A 224 12.94 5.03 5.01
N LYS A 225 13.94 4.50 4.29
CA LYS A 225 13.80 4.08 2.88
C LYS A 225 12.69 3.02 2.78
N ILE A 226 11.67 3.32 2.00
CA ILE A 226 10.60 2.41 1.60
C ILE A 226 10.90 2.00 0.17
#